data_AF-A0A6A7LCX5-F1
#
_entry.id   AF-A0A6A7LCX5-F1
#
_cell.length_a   1.000
_cell.length_b   1.000
_cell.length_c   1.000
_cell.angle_alpha   90.00
_cell.angle_beta   90.00
_cell.angle_gamma   90.00
#
_symmetry.space_group_name_H-M   'P 1'
#
loop_
_entity.id
_entity.type
_entity.pdbx_description
1 polymer ?
#
loop_
_entity_poly.entity_id
_entity_poly.type
_entity_poly.pdbx_seq_one_letter_code
_entity_poly.pdbx_strand_id
1 'polypeptide(L)'
;MLDQFIYDLNPLRWLSKFRRTSIPYLLLMFGFYHSLGLIGALAGTMLIQTTIPGYVEPNIPRYLDSVVLAGPIEESLFFGIPLYGLANGNAALVGGLVWTFLHLINTENLSVSSLAYTNWLFVIPSFFFSFRVWITGKGWLAVVSHSVWNCFFFLAGCYAGEYECMSYENPSALLSSIFLATLLVLITYWLYQRRSYLVEKKV
;
A
#
# COMPACT_ATOMS: atom_id res chain seq x y z
N MET A 1 0.70 13.33 23.92
CA MET A 1 1.09 13.17 22.50
C MET A 1 2.21 12.14 22.37
N LEU A 2 3.28 12.26 23.14
CA LEU A 2 4.43 11.35 23.13
C LEU A 2 4.07 9.89 23.48
N ASP A 3 3.28 9.65 24.54
CA ASP A 3 2.95 8.27 24.97
C ASP A 3 2.14 7.49 23.92
N GLN A 4 1.24 8.18 23.22
CA GLN A 4 0.45 7.60 22.13
C GLN A 4 1.35 7.24 20.94
N PHE A 5 2.28 8.15 20.62
CA PHE A 5 3.26 7.94 19.57
C PHE A 5 4.16 6.74 19.88
N ILE A 6 4.79 6.69 21.07
CA ILE A 6 5.63 5.56 21.51
C ILE A 6 4.85 4.24 21.46
N TYR A 7 3.58 4.25 21.90
CA TYR A 7 2.74 3.07 21.82
C TYR A 7 2.52 2.60 20.38
N ASP A 8 2.22 3.52 19.47
CA ASP A 8 1.93 3.21 18.07
C ASP A 8 3.19 2.91 17.25
N LEU A 9 4.37 3.31 17.71
CA LEU A 9 5.68 2.92 17.15
C LEU A 9 6.05 1.48 17.48
N ASN A 10 5.58 0.93 18.59
CA ASN A 10 5.96 -0.42 19.04
C ASN A 10 5.47 -1.50 18.05
N PRO A 11 6.37 -2.30 17.43
CA PRO A 11 6.01 -3.35 16.47
C PRO A 11 5.03 -4.39 17.02
N LEU A 12 5.07 -4.66 18.33
CA LEU A 12 4.14 -5.57 19.01
C LEU A 12 2.68 -5.08 18.96
N ARG A 13 2.46 -3.81 18.58
CA ARG A 13 1.14 -3.17 18.48
C ARG A 13 0.71 -2.90 17.05
N TRP A 14 1.48 -3.25 16.03
CA TRP A 14 1.16 -2.92 14.65
C TRP A 14 -0.04 -3.69 14.09
N LEU A 15 -0.45 -4.77 14.75
CA LEU A 15 -1.70 -5.48 14.46
C LEU A 15 -2.93 -4.87 15.15
N SER A 16 -2.77 -3.76 15.88
CA SER A 16 -3.85 -3.07 16.59
C SER A 16 -4.15 -1.70 16.00
N LYS A 17 -5.36 -1.19 16.26
CA LYS A 17 -5.76 0.16 15.83
C LYS A 17 -4.79 1.23 16.35
N PHE A 18 -4.64 2.33 15.63
CA PHE A 18 -3.96 3.51 16.19
C PHE A 18 -4.70 4.00 17.43
N ARG A 19 -3.97 4.38 18.48
CA ARG A 19 -4.57 5.00 19.67
C ARG A 19 -5.16 6.37 19.37
N ARG A 20 -4.56 7.09 18.43
CA ARG A 20 -5.03 8.39 17.96
C ARG A 20 -5.31 8.33 16.47
N THR A 21 -6.47 8.84 16.05
CA THR A 21 -6.92 8.76 14.65
C THR A 21 -7.16 10.13 14.02
N SER A 22 -6.75 11.23 14.66
CA SER A 22 -6.81 12.56 14.05
C SER A 22 -5.96 12.62 12.78
N ILE A 23 -6.43 13.30 11.73
CA ILE A 23 -5.74 13.32 10.42
C ILE A 23 -4.26 13.71 10.51
N PRO A 24 -3.85 14.78 11.24
CA PRO A 24 -2.44 15.14 11.35
C PRO A 24 -1.57 14.03 11.96
N TYR A 25 -2.13 13.25 12.88
CA TYR A 25 -1.43 12.13 13.50
C TYR A 25 -1.29 10.95 12.56
N LEU A 26 -2.32 10.66 11.76
CA LEU A 26 -2.24 9.61 10.75
C LEU A 26 -1.25 9.98 9.64
N LEU A 27 -1.14 11.26 9.28
CA LEU A 27 -0.09 11.73 8.36
C LEU A 27 1.32 11.61 8.96
N LEU A 28 1.48 11.86 10.27
CA LEU A 28 2.74 11.59 10.96
C LEU A 28 3.10 10.10 10.93
N MET A 29 2.13 9.22 11.23
CA MET A 29 2.35 7.77 11.18
C MET A 29 2.61 7.28 9.75
N PHE A 30 1.93 7.84 8.76
CA PHE A 30 2.19 7.60 7.34
C PHE A 30 3.67 7.84 7.02
N GLY A 31 4.18 9.02 7.38
CA GLY A 31 5.60 9.36 7.20
C GLY A 31 6.52 8.37 7.92
N PHE A 32 6.23 8.02 9.17
CA PHE A 32 7.01 7.04 9.93
C PHE A 32 7.13 5.68 9.22
N TYR A 33 6.01 5.06 8.82
CA TYR A 33 6.03 3.74 8.19
C TYR A 33 6.74 3.77 6.84
N HIS A 34 6.50 4.80 6.03
CA HIS A 34 7.11 4.90 4.71
C HIS A 34 8.60 5.24 4.78
N SER A 35 9.04 6.05 5.76
CA SER A 35 10.46 6.25 6.04
C SER A 35 11.14 4.97 6.49
N LEU A 36 10.48 4.16 7.32
CA LEU A 36 11.01 2.84 7.70
C LEU A 36 11.10 1.90 6.50
N GLY A 37 10.09 1.90 5.63
CA GLY A 37 10.10 1.18 4.36
C GLY A 37 11.27 1.60 3.47
N LEU A 38 11.50 2.90 3.33
CA LEU A 38 12.62 3.43 2.55
C LEU A 38 13.99 3.01 3.11
N ILE A 39 14.17 3.07 4.42
CA ILE A 39 15.40 2.58 5.07
C ILE A 39 15.59 1.08 4.82
N GLY A 40 14.51 0.30 4.97
CA GLY A 40 14.51 -1.14 4.72
C GLY A 40 14.86 -1.48 3.28
N ALA A 41 14.30 -0.74 2.31
CA ALA A 41 14.62 -0.86 0.90
C ALA A 41 16.10 -0.57 0.64
N LEU A 42 16.60 0.60 1.06
CA LEU A 42 17.99 1.01 0.81
C LEU A 42 19.02 0.05 1.44
N ALA A 43 18.85 -0.29 2.72
CA ALA A 43 19.75 -1.21 3.40
C ALA A 43 19.64 -2.63 2.83
N GLY A 44 18.42 -3.03 2.47
CA GLY A 44 18.14 -4.32 1.85
C GLY A 44 18.81 -4.47 0.49
N THR A 45 18.69 -3.47 -0.39
CA THR A 45 19.29 -3.49 -1.72
C THR A 45 20.81 -3.69 -1.64
N MET A 46 21.49 -3.02 -0.70
CA MET A 46 22.93 -3.24 -0.45
C MET A 46 23.25 -4.69 -0.07
N LEU A 47 22.44 -5.29 0.80
CA LEU A 47 22.60 -6.69 1.20
C LEU A 47 22.31 -7.65 0.04
N ILE A 48 21.26 -7.41 -0.73
CA ILE A 48 20.82 -8.28 -1.82
C ILE A 48 21.85 -8.31 -2.95
N GLN A 49 22.36 -7.14 -3.35
CA GLN A 49 23.40 -7.03 -4.38
C GLN A 49 24.69 -7.77 -4.00
N THR A 50 24.98 -7.90 -2.70
CA THR A 50 26.17 -8.60 -2.21
C THR A 50 25.96 -10.09 -1.93
N THR A 51 24.71 -10.53 -1.70
CA THR A 51 24.39 -11.89 -1.27
C THR A 51 23.73 -12.76 -2.35
N ILE A 52 23.07 -12.16 -3.34
CA ILE A 52 22.42 -12.89 -4.44
C ILE A 52 23.27 -12.73 -5.70
N PRO A 53 24.02 -13.77 -6.11
CA PRO A 53 24.88 -13.70 -7.28
C PRO A 53 24.08 -13.38 -8.55
N GLY A 54 24.54 -12.37 -9.30
CA GLY A 54 23.90 -11.97 -10.55
C GLY A 54 22.55 -11.28 -10.38
N TYR A 55 22.26 -10.74 -9.18
CA TYR A 55 21.04 -9.96 -8.98
C TYR A 55 20.96 -8.76 -9.92
N VAL A 56 19.83 -8.61 -10.60
CA VAL A 56 19.48 -7.45 -11.42
C VAL A 56 18.12 -6.95 -10.95
N GLU A 57 18.07 -5.69 -10.54
CA GLU A 57 16.83 -5.06 -10.13
C GLU A 57 15.85 -4.98 -11.31
N PRO A 58 14.57 -5.33 -11.12
CA PRO A 58 13.56 -5.21 -12.18
C PRO A 58 13.42 -3.77 -12.67
N ASN A 59 13.60 -3.58 -13.97
CA ASN A 59 13.43 -2.29 -14.63
C ASN A 59 12.22 -2.35 -15.57
N ILE A 60 11.03 -2.12 -15.00
CA ILE A 60 9.77 -2.11 -15.73
C ILE A 60 9.35 -0.65 -15.93
N PRO A 61 8.94 -0.24 -17.15
CA PRO A 61 8.40 1.09 -17.37
C PRO A 61 7.22 1.39 -16.44
N ARG A 62 7.16 2.61 -15.93
CA ARG A 62 6.10 3.04 -15.02
C ARG A 62 5.18 4.04 -15.71
N TYR A 63 3.88 3.91 -15.44
CA TYR A 63 2.85 4.77 -16.00
C TYR A 63 2.17 5.59 -14.90
N LEU A 64 2.04 6.90 -15.09
CA LEU A 64 1.47 7.82 -14.10
C LEU A 64 0.03 7.42 -13.70
N ASP A 65 -0.78 7.00 -14.66
CA ASP A 65 -2.14 6.53 -14.39
C ASP A 65 -2.15 5.26 -13.53
N SER A 66 -1.31 4.27 -13.84
CA SER A 66 -1.20 3.04 -13.07
C SER A 66 -0.77 3.32 -11.62
N VAL A 67 0.25 4.17 -11.42
CA VAL A 67 0.75 4.45 -10.06
C VAL A 67 -0.26 5.24 -9.22
N VAL A 68 -1.01 6.15 -9.82
CA VAL A 68 -2.06 6.93 -9.13
C VAL A 68 -3.28 6.05 -8.84
N LEU A 69 -3.71 5.22 -9.79
CA LEU A 69 -4.87 4.34 -9.66
C LEU A 69 -4.59 3.09 -8.81
N ALA A 70 -3.32 2.73 -8.60
CA ALA A 70 -2.94 1.68 -7.65
C ALA A 70 -3.50 1.94 -6.25
N GLY A 71 -3.50 3.19 -5.76
CA GLY A 71 -4.07 3.54 -4.46
C GLY A 71 -5.53 3.10 -4.28
N PRO A 72 -6.50 3.56 -5.09
CA PRO A 72 -7.88 3.10 -4.98
C PRO A 72 -8.08 1.61 -5.31
N ILE A 73 -7.31 1.04 -6.24
CA ILE A 73 -7.44 -0.38 -6.62
C ILE A 73 -6.96 -1.28 -5.48
N GLU A 74 -5.71 -1.12 -5.06
CA GLU A 74 -5.03 -2.01 -4.12
C GLU A 74 -5.59 -1.86 -2.71
N GLU A 75 -5.84 -0.64 -2.24
CA GLU A 75 -6.41 -0.41 -0.91
C GLU A 75 -7.83 -0.98 -0.80
N SER A 76 -8.63 -0.85 -1.87
CA SER A 76 -9.96 -1.45 -1.90
C SER A 76 -9.88 -2.98 -1.96
N LEU A 77 -9.08 -3.54 -2.85
CA LEU A 77 -9.02 -4.97 -3.11
C LEU A 77 -8.41 -5.76 -1.96
N PHE A 78 -7.31 -5.27 -1.37
CA PHE A 78 -6.54 -6.02 -0.37
C PHE A 78 -6.88 -5.66 1.07
N PHE A 79 -7.53 -4.53 1.33
CA PHE A 79 -7.85 -4.12 2.69
C PHE A 79 -9.34 -3.81 2.88
N GLY A 80 -9.90 -2.91 2.08
CA GLY A 80 -11.29 -2.44 2.23
C GLY A 80 -12.35 -3.53 2.06
N ILE A 81 -12.36 -4.21 0.91
CA ILE A 81 -13.29 -5.30 0.60
C ILE A 81 -13.11 -6.47 1.58
N PRO A 82 -11.89 -6.97 1.87
CA PRO A 82 -11.72 -8.00 2.88
C PRO A 82 -12.23 -7.60 4.27
N LEU A 83 -11.94 -6.36 4.71
CA LEU A 83 -12.39 -5.86 6.02
C LEU A 83 -13.91 -5.80 6.13
N TYR A 84 -14.59 -5.21 5.14
CA TYR A 84 -16.02 -4.96 5.22
C TYR A 84 -16.87 -6.12 4.70
N GLY A 85 -16.39 -6.87 3.73
CA GLY A 85 -17.06 -8.05 3.19
C GLY A 85 -17.15 -9.20 4.20
N LEU A 86 -16.09 -9.42 4.99
CA LEU A 86 -16.03 -10.48 6.00
C LEU A 86 -16.22 -9.96 7.44
N ALA A 87 -16.38 -8.65 7.62
CA ALA A 87 -16.49 -7.98 8.92
C ALA A 87 -15.38 -8.37 9.91
N ASN A 88 -14.19 -8.71 9.42
CA ASN A 88 -13.09 -9.27 10.20
C ASN A 88 -11.77 -8.56 9.89
N GLY A 89 -11.10 -8.03 10.92
CA GLY A 89 -9.77 -7.42 10.76
C GLY A 89 -8.73 -8.39 10.20
N ASN A 90 -8.83 -9.68 10.54
CA ASN A 90 -7.91 -10.70 10.02
C ASN A 90 -8.04 -10.89 8.50
N ALA A 91 -9.21 -10.61 7.91
CA ALA A 91 -9.36 -10.67 6.46
C ALA A 91 -8.53 -9.58 5.75
N ALA A 92 -8.54 -8.36 6.28
CA ALA A 92 -7.67 -7.28 5.78
C ALA A 92 -6.19 -7.56 6.04
N LEU A 93 -5.87 -8.26 7.13
CA LEU A 93 -4.51 -8.71 7.40
C LEU A 93 -4.02 -9.69 6.32
N VAL A 94 -4.81 -10.72 6.01
CA VAL A 94 -4.48 -11.69 4.95
C VAL A 94 -4.38 -11.00 3.60
N GLY A 95 -5.32 -10.12 3.25
CA GLY A 95 -5.27 -9.38 1.99
C GLY A 95 -4.01 -8.52 1.89
N GLY A 96 -3.64 -7.81 2.96
CA GLY A 96 -2.40 -7.03 3.00
C GLY A 96 -1.12 -7.89 2.92
N LEU A 97 -1.11 -9.10 3.49
CA LEU A 97 -0.01 -10.05 3.31
C LEU A 97 0.13 -10.49 1.84
N VAL A 98 -1.00 -10.83 1.19
CA VAL A 98 -1.01 -11.16 -0.24
C VAL A 98 -0.47 -9.98 -1.06
N TRP A 99 -0.96 -8.77 -0.79
CA TRP A 99 -0.48 -7.53 -1.42
C TRP A 99 1.03 -7.36 -1.30
N THR A 100 1.60 -7.55 -0.10
CA THR A 100 3.04 -7.51 0.12
C THR A 100 3.78 -8.55 -0.72
N PHE A 101 3.32 -9.80 -0.79
CA PHE A 101 3.99 -10.82 -1.60
C PHE A 101 3.88 -10.58 -3.11
N LEU A 102 2.78 -9.98 -3.59
CA LEU A 102 2.66 -9.59 -5.00
C LEU A 102 3.75 -8.58 -5.40
N HIS A 103 4.16 -7.70 -4.48
CA HIS A 103 5.24 -6.74 -4.74
C HIS A 103 6.62 -7.38 -4.89
N LEU A 104 6.84 -8.58 -4.35
CA LEU A 104 8.08 -9.35 -4.54
C LEU A 104 8.17 -9.94 -5.95
N ILE A 105 7.05 -10.39 -6.49
CA ILE A 105 6.98 -11.03 -7.82
C ILE A 105 6.63 -10.04 -8.94
N ASN A 106 6.73 -8.74 -8.68
CA ASN A 106 6.54 -7.69 -9.68
C ASN A 106 7.76 -7.59 -10.61
N THR A 107 7.93 -8.60 -11.45
CA THR A 107 9.08 -8.79 -12.35
C THR A 107 8.67 -9.66 -13.54
N GLU A 108 9.34 -9.50 -14.67
CA GLU A 108 9.11 -10.32 -15.86
C GLU A 108 9.63 -11.77 -15.68
N ASN A 109 10.55 -11.98 -14.73
CA ASN A 109 11.18 -13.27 -14.49
C ASN A 109 11.12 -13.64 -12.99
N LEU A 110 10.58 -14.81 -12.67
CA LEU A 110 10.45 -15.31 -11.29
C LEU A 110 11.73 -15.95 -10.73
N SER A 111 12.88 -15.75 -11.39
CA SER A 111 14.17 -16.18 -10.87
C SER A 111 14.55 -15.40 -9.60
N VAL A 112 15.25 -16.06 -8.68
CA VAL A 112 15.70 -15.46 -7.40
C VAL A 112 16.56 -14.20 -7.64
N SER A 113 17.31 -14.15 -8.74
CA SER A 113 18.15 -13.02 -9.14
C SER A 113 17.38 -11.84 -9.76
N SER A 114 16.07 -11.95 -9.95
CA SER A 114 15.25 -10.93 -10.60
C SER A 114 13.97 -10.57 -9.84
N LEU A 115 13.80 -11.02 -8.59
CA LEU A 115 12.65 -10.61 -7.77
C LEU A 115 12.76 -9.14 -7.35
N ALA A 116 11.63 -8.46 -7.19
CA ALA A 116 11.55 -7.05 -6.84
C ALA A 116 11.75 -6.84 -5.33
N TYR A 117 12.88 -7.27 -4.79
CA TYR A 117 13.14 -7.23 -3.34
C TYR A 117 13.14 -5.82 -2.76
N THR A 118 13.69 -4.82 -3.48
CA THR A 118 13.68 -3.42 -3.03
C THR A 118 12.25 -2.96 -2.77
N ASN A 119 11.36 -3.22 -3.73
CA ASN A 119 9.93 -2.88 -3.63
C ASN A 119 9.25 -3.68 -2.51
N TRP A 120 9.53 -4.97 -2.41
CA TRP A 120 9.00 -5.84 -1.36
C TRP A 120 9.38 -5.35 0.05
N LEU A 121 10.64 -5.03 0.29
CA LEU A 121 11.12 -4.51 1.57
C LEU A 121 10.50 -3.15 1.89
N PHE A 122 10.32 -2.31 0.88
CA PHE A 122 9.64 -1.02 1.03
C PHE A 122 8.21 -1.18 1.54
N VAL A 123 7.43 -2.09 0.96
CA VAL A 123 6.01 -2.20 1.27
C VAL A 123 5.69 -2.91 2.58
N ILE A 124 6.63 -3.64 3.19
CA ILE A 124 6.39 -4.34 4.47
C ILE A 124 5.95 -3.37 5.58
N PRO A 125 6.66 -2.26 5.88
CA PRO A 125 6.17 -1.26 6.81
C PRO A 125 4.89 -0.56 6.35
N SER A 126 4.78 -0.22 5.05
CA SER A 126 3.62 0.47 4.49
C SER A 126 2.32 -0.34 4.63
N PHE A 127 2.41 -1.67 4.53
CA PHE A 127 1.31 -2.59 4.81
C PHE A 127 0.71 -2.36 6.21
N PHE A 128 1.54 -2.20 7.24
CA PHE A 128 1.05 -1.96 8.59
C PHE A 128 0.35 -0.61 8.72
N PHE A 129 0.82 0.42 8.00
CA PHE A 129 0.10 1.68 7.93
C PHE A 129 -1.31 1.50 7.35
N SER A 130 -1.42 0.97 6.13
CA SER A 130 -2.70 0.78 5.44
C SER A 130 -3.64 -0.09 6.28
N PHE A 131 -3.16 -1.25 6.76
CA PHE A 131 -3.93 -2.13 7.65
C PHE A 131 -4.51 -1.38 8.84
N ARG A 132 -3.68 -0.65 9.58
CA ARG A 132 -4.10 0.07 10.79
C ARG A 132 -5.08 1.20 10.48
N VAL A 133 -4.89 1.94 9.38
CA VAL A 133 -5.82 2.99 8.94
C VAL A 133 -7.19 2.39 8.62
N TRP A 134 -7.24 1.28 7.88
CA TRP A 134 -8.49 0.60 7.55
C TRP A 134 -9.24 0.14 8.80
N ILE A 135 -8.59 -0.56 9.73
CA ILE A 135 -9.26 -1.03 10.95
C ILE A 135 -9.70 0.10 11.90
N THR A 136 -9.14 1.31 11.74
CA THR A 136 -9.62 2.52 12.44
C THR A 136 -10.85 3.18 11.80
N GLY A 137 -11.29 2.69 10.64
CA GLY A 137 -12.45 3.23 9.91
C GLY A 137 -12.11 4.43 9.02
N LYS A 138 -10.82 4.70 8.76
CA LYS A 138 -10.36 5.84 7.94
C LYS A 138 -9.71 5.40 6.64
N GLY A 139 -10.16 4.27 6.06
CA GLY A 139 -9.59 3.68 4.84
C GLY A 139 -9.47 4.63 3.64
N TRP A 140 -10.34 5.62 3.53
CA TRP A 140 -10.21 6.67 2.50
C TRP A 140 -8.86 7.40 2.58
N LEU A 141 -8.30 7.57 3.78
CA LEU A 141 -7.00 8.21 3.95
C LEU A 141 -5.89 7.29 3.44
N ALA A 142 -6.00 5.97 3.64
CA ALA A 142 -5.06 5.01 3.07
C ALA A 142 -5.06 5.11 1.54
N VAL A 143 -6.23 5.07 0.90
CA VAL A 143 -6.42 5.26 -0.55
C VAL A 143 -5.71 6.53 -1.05
N VAL A 144 -6.02 7.69 -0.47
CA VAL A 144 -5.44 8.97 -0.91
C VAL A 144 -3.93 9.00 -0.67
N SER A 145 -3.48 8.59 0.52
CA SER A 145 -2.07 8.63 0.87
C SER A 145 -1.22 7.69 0.01
N HIS A 146 -1.76 6.52 -0.35
CA HIS A 146 -1.12 5.57 -1.24
C HIS A 146 -0.94 6.18 -2.64
N SER A 147 -2.00 6.73 -3.25
CA SER A 147 -1.90 7.41 -4.54
C SER A 147 -0.90 8.57 -4.53
N VAL A 148 -0.91 9.39 -3.47
CA VAL A 148 0.01 10.53 -3.31
C VAL A 148 1.45 10.03 -3.19
N TRP A 149 1.68 8.97 -2.41
CA TRP A 149 3.01 8.40 -2.24
C TRP A 149 3.58 7.83 -3.53
N ASN A 150 2.77 7.04 -4.23
CA ASN A 150 3.17 6.45 -5.50
C ASN A 150 3.47 7.53 -6.54
N CYS A 151 2.67 8.60 -6.58
CA CYS A 151 2.95 9.75 -7.43
C CYS A 151 4.27 10.44 -7.05
N PHE A 152 4.55 10.63 -5.76
CA PHE A 152 5.80 11.22 -5.29
C PHE A 152 7.01 10.38 -5.72
N PHE A 153 6.98 9.06 -5.50
CA PHE A 153 8.06 8.16 -5.92
C PHE A 153 8.20 8.11 -7.43
N PHE A 154 7.07 8.04 -8.16
CA PHE A 154 7.05 8.12 -9.61
C PHE A 154 7.84 9.33 -10.10
N LEU A 155 7.43 10.54 -9.68
CA LEU A 155 8.09 11.80 -10.07
C LEU A 155 9.56 11.84 -9.67
N ALA A 156 9.91 11.37 -8.48
CA ALA A 156 11.29 11.33 -8.01
C ALA A 156 12.17 10.43 -8.88
N GLY A 157 11.73 9.20 -9.16
CA GLY A 157 12.49 8.28 -10.01
C GLY A 157 12.55 8.71 -11.47
N CYS A 158 11.49 9.36 -12.00
CA CYS A 158 11.52 9.97 -13.33
C CYS A 158 12.55 11.09 -13.41
N TYR A 159 12.60 11.95 -12.39
CA TYR A 159 13.56 13.05 -12.32
C TYR A 159 15.00 12.55 -12.19
N ALA A 160 15.20 11.47 -11.43
CA ALA A 160 16.50 10.84 -11.23
C ALA A 160 16.94 9.95 -12.41
N GLY A 161 16.04 9.63 -13.35
CA GLY A 161 16.33 8.73 -14.47
C GLY A 161 16.50 7.26 -14.06
N GLU A 162 15.86 6.84 -12.96
CA GLU A 162 15.96 5.47 -12.44
C GLU A 162 15.21 4.44 -13.31
N TYR A 163 14.13 4.86 -13.98
CA TYR A 163 13.32 4.04 -14.86
C TYR A 163 12.64 4.90 -15.93
N GLU A 164 12.14 4.25 -16.99
CA GLU A 164 11.36 4.92 -18.03
C GLU A 164 9.97 5.31 -17.50
N CYS A 165 9.59 6.56 -17.76
CA CYS A 165 8.34 7.15 -17.28
C CYS A 165 7.43 7.55 -18.43
N MET A 166 6.18 7.10 -18.35
CA MET A 166 5.14 7.40 -19.32
C MET A 166 3.88 7.95 -18.64
N SER A 167 3.11 8.76 -19.35
CA SER A 167 1.87 9.34 -18.81
C SER A 167 0.75 8.30 -18.64
N TYR A 168 0.59 7.44 -19.64
CA TYR A 168 -0.36 6.32 -19.65
C TYR A 168 0.08 5.31 -20.70
N GLU A 169 -0.33 4.04 -20.55
CA GLU A 169 0.05 2.98 -21.48
C GLU A 169 -0.67 3.11 -22.82
N ASN A 170 -2.00 3.06 -22.78
CA ASN A 170 -2.87 3.31 -23.91
C ASN A 170 -4.27 3.74 -23.41
N PRO A 171 -5.12 4.37 -24.24
CA PRO A 171 -6.41 4.87 -23.79
C PRO A 171 -7.35 3.78 -23.23
N SER A 172 -7.26 2.55 -23.75
CA SER A 172 -8.11 1.45 -23.29
C SER A 172 -7.71 0.94 -21.90
N ALA A 173 -6.40 0.84 -21.63
CA ALA A 173 -5.86 0.49 -20.32
C ALA A 173 -6.22 1.56 -19.28
N LEU A 174 -6.04 2.84 -19.62
CA LEU A 174 -6.43 3.95 -18.75
C LEU A 174 -7.92 3.90 -18.36
N LEU A 175 -8.81 3.76 -19.35
CA LEU A 175 -10.26 3.67 -19.11
C LEU A 175 -10.62 2.45 -18.27
N SER A 176 -9.99 1.30 -18.54
CA SER A 176 -10.21 0.07 -17.78
C SER A 176 -9.78 0.22 -16.32
N SER A 177 -8.62 0.84 -16.07
CA SER A 177 -8.11 1.10 -14.73
C SER A 177 -8.97 2.10 -13.97
N ILE A 178 -9.45 3.18 -14.61
CA ILE A 178 -10.38 4.14 -14.00
C ILE A 178 -11.70 3.45 -13.64
N PHE A 179 -12.25 2.64 -14.56
CA PHE A 179 -13.47 1.89 -14.31
C PHE A 179 -13.30 0.92 -13.13
N LEU A 180 -12.22 0.14 -13.12
CA LEU A 180 -11.93 -0.81 -12.05
C LEU A 180 -11.75 -0.10 -10.70
N ALA A 181 -10.93 0.95 -10.64
CA ALA A 181 -10.73 1.75 -9.43
C ALA A 181 -12.05 2.29 -8.89
N THR A 182 -12.88 2.87 -9.77
CA THR A 182 -14.20 3.42 -9.41
C THR A 182 -15.11 2.32 -8.87
N LEU A 183 -15.20 1.19 -9.58
CA LEU A 183 -16.03 0.05 -9.18
C LEU A 183 -15.61 -0.50 -7.81
N LEU A 184 -14.31 -0.70 -7.58
CA LEU A 184 -13.79 -1.23 -6.32
C LEU A 184 -14.04 -0.28 -5.15
N VAL A 185 -13.87 1.03 -5.35
CA VAL A 185 -14.18 2.04 -4.33
C VAL A 185 -15.68 2.04 -4.02
N LEU A 186 -16.55 1.97 -5.04
CA LEU A 186 -18.00 1.91 -4.85
C LEU A 186 -18.44 0.64 -4.11
N ILE A 187 -17.89 -0.52 -4.46
CA ILE A 187 -18.15 -1.79 -3.76
C ILE A 187 -17.70 -1.66 -2.29
N THR A 188 -16.50 -1.15 -2.06
CA THR A 188 -15.96 -0.96 -0.70
C THR A 188 -16.85 -0.03 0.12
N TYR A 189 -17.29 1.08 -0.46
CA TYR A 189 -18.18 2.03 0.19
C TYR A 189 -19.56 1.43 0.48
N TRP A 190 -20.12 0.67 -0.46
CA TRP A 190 -21.38 -0.03 -0.24
C TRP A 190 -21.27 -1.06 0.90
N LEU A 191 -20.20 -1.84 0.96
CA LEU A 191 -19.93 -2.78 2.05
C LEU A 191 -19.79 -2.07 3.40
N TYR A 192 -19.09 -0.93 3.42
CA TYR A 192 -18.98 -0.08 4.60
C TYR A 192 -20.37 0.39 5.08
N GLN A 193 -21.18 0.96 4.19
CA GLN A 193 -22.51 1.46 4.52
C GLN A 193 -23.43 0.35 5.03
N ARG A 194 -23.45 -0.80 4.35
CA ARG A 194 -24.20 -1.97 4.79
C ARG A 194 -23.82 -2.40 6.20
N ARG A 195 -22.53 -2.36 6.54
CA ARG A 195 -22.04 -2.71 7.87
C ARG A 195 -22.48 -1.70 8.92
N SER A 196 -22.30 -0.40 8.68
CA SER A 196 -22.68 0.66 9.61
C SER A 196 -24.17 0.56 9.96
N TYR A 197 -25.02 0.37 8.94
CA TYR A 197 -26.45 0.14 9.12
C TYR A 197 -26.79 -1.09 9.98
N LEU A 198 -26.09 -2.21 9.77
CA LEU A 198 -26.31 -3.43 10.56
C LEU A 198 -25.85 -3.30 12.01
N VAL A 199 -24.85 -2.47 12.29
CA VAL A 199 -24.40 -2.17 13.65
C VAL A 199 -25.42 -1.27 14.35
N GLU A 200 -25.89 -0.22 13.69
CA GLU A 200 -26.90 0.70 14.23
C GLU A 200 -28.22 -0.01 14.58
N LYS A 201 -28.65 -0.99 13.77
CA LYS A 201 -29.88 -1.78 14.04
C LYS A 201 -29.76 -2.80 15.17
N LYS A 202 -28.55 -3.15 15.61
CA LYS A 202 -28.32 -4.11 16.69
C LYS A 202 -28.22 -3.44 18.07
N VAL A 203 -28.15 -2.11 18.11
CA VAL A 203 -28.19 -1.27 19.32
C VAL A 203 -29.62 -0.82 19.54
#